data_AF-G7LFH6-F1
#
_entry.id   AF-G7LFH6-F1
#
_cell.length_a   1.000
_cell.length_b   1.000
_cell.length_c   1.000
_cell.angle_alpha   90.00
_cell.angle_beta   90.00
_cell.angle_gamma   90.00
#
_symmetry.space_group_name_H-M   'P 1'
#
loop_
_entity.id
_entity.type
_entity.pdbx_description
1 polymer ?
#
loop_
_entity_poly.entity_id
_entity_poly.type
_entity_poly.pdbx_seq_one_letter_code
_entity_poly.pdbx_strand_id
1 'polypeptide(L)'
;MAEAPRSEKVMVPPMADPSSENKATERIHFSILSKLPIKSINRFSTVRKSWSGLFENPDFLKMFCKNLVSKYHGNNGDDVGLLFNINSKNLSLLSGDKFKPLNMVNLPSQFVDYNKHLGILGSAVDGVICLYDVYNQKNIILWNPSNNEKRVLPTNYAEDLGGIDDCIPNICVHGFGYDTVHRDFNVVQYVINDNVYSDGSLDQTDSFWQVYSLKSNKWKPLDGVRLPFLQYNPNGLEVCLDGVCHWLGRKETNSQLFLVSFNLEAFNSALTPVDADVTESSLKLMVLNGSVAMITQHADPMSFSISILGQIGVQNSWTTFFNVASSPSIKNPIAAGKKGVIFFKGNEKDGKVARFDLTSGMIERVIDFGAKENIQQIVFYKETDQILSKKRKSTHRH
;
A
#
# COMPACT_ATOMS: atom_id res chain seq x y z
N MET A 1 2.40 69.45 -63.75
CA MET A 1 2.68 68.05 -64.13
C MET A 1 3.99 67.63 -63.48
N ALA A 2 3.91 66.80 -62.44
CA ALA A 2 4.90 65.81 -62.01
C ALA A 2 4.42 65.28 -60.64
N GLU A 3 3.70 64.16 -60.66
CA GLU A 3 3.27 63.41 -59.47
C GLU A 3 4.47 62.72 -58.81
N ALA A 4 4.52 62.76 -57.48
CA ALA A 4 5.48 62.01 -56.68
C ALA A 4 4.98 60.56 -56.43
N PRO A 5 5.86 59.56 -56.32
CA PRO A 5 5.46 58.16 -56.20
C PRO A 5 4.97 57.80 -54.79
N ARG A 6 3.92 56.97 -54.73
CA ARG A 6 3.40 56.34 -53.49
C ARG A 6 4.39 55.30 -52.97
N SER A 7 4.69 55.34 -51.67
CA SER A 7 5.41 54.29 -50.97
C SER A 7 4.46 53.15 -50.55
N GLU A 8 4.75 51.92 -51.01
CA GLU A 8 4.14 50.70 -50.47
C GLU A 8 4.76 50.39 -49.10
N LYS A 9 3.93 50.38 -48.04
CA LYS A 9 4.31 49.80 -46.74
C LYS A 9 4.14 48.29 -46.82
N VAL A 10 5.26 47.56 -46.85
CA VAL A 10 5.29 46.11 -46.61
C VAL A 10 4.89 45.85 -45.16
N MET A 11 3.81 45.10 -44.96
CA MET A 11 3.33 44.69 -43.64
C MET A 11 4.13 43.46 -43.19
N VAL A 12 5.05 43.65 -42.24
CA VAL A 12 5.76 42.55 -41.56
C VAL A 12 4.78 41.90 -40.57
N PRO A 13 4.58 40.56 -40.56
CA PRO A 13 3.72 39.91 -39.57
C PRO A 13 4.30 40.12 -38.16
N PRO A 14 3.47 40.22 -37.11
CA PRO A 14 3.99 40.34 -35.75
C PRO A 14 4.79 39.09 -35.40
N MET A 15 6.06 39.25 -35.04
CA MET A 15 6.86 38.18 -34.46
C MET A 15 6.16 37.67 -33.20
N ALA A 16 6.03 36.36 -33.07
CA ALA A 16 5.48 35.73 -31.89
C ALA A 16 6.28 36.15 -30.65
N ASP A 17 5.57 36.44 -29.56
CA ASP A 17 6.16 36.83 -28.29
C ASP A 17 7.10 35.71 -27.78
N PRO A 18 8.39 35.98 -27.50
CA PRO A 18 9.36 34.98 -27.03
C PRO A 18 8.90 34.23 -25.77
N SER A 19 8.05 34.85 -24.96
CA SER A 19 7.46 34.23 -23.77
C SER A 19 6.43 33.14 -24.10
N SER A 20 5.81 33.20 -25.28
CA SER A 20 4.83 32.23 -25.77
C SER A 20 5.48 30.98 -26.37
N GLU A 21 6.61 31.13 -27.07
CA GLU A 21 7.39 30.01 -27.63
C GLU A 21 8.04 29.16 -26.52
N ASN A 22 8.52 29.80 -25.45
CA ASN A 22 9.05 29.09 -24.28
C ASN A 22 7.98 28.24 -23.60
N LYS A 23 6.77 28.77 -23.40
CA LYS A 23 5.64 28.03 -22.81
C LYS A 23 5.18 26.86 -23.68
N ALA A 24 5.19 27.02 -25.00
CA ALA A 24 4.84 25.93 -25.92
C ALA A 24 5.87 24.80 -25.86
N THR A 25 7.16 25.15 -25.82
CA THR A 25 8.27 24.20 -25.73
C THR A 25 8.26 23.46 -24.38
N GLU A 26 8.03 24.17 -23.28
CA GLU A 26 7.87 23.56 -21.94
C GLU A 26 6.73 22.56 -21.89
N ARG A 27 5.58 22.88 -22.50
CA ARG A 27 4.43 21.95 -22.57
C ARG A 27 4.76 20.67 -23.33
N ILE A 28 5.55 20.75 -24.39
CA ILE A 28 5.99 19.57 -25.15
C ILE A 28 6.92 18.72 -24.29
N HIS A 29 7.90 19.33 -23.62
CA HIS A 29 8.80 18.63 -22.69
C HIS A 29 8.01 17.93 -21.60
N PHE A 30 7.10 18.65 -20.93
CA PHE A 30 6.23 18.04 -19.94
C PHE A 30 5.46 16.86 -20.53
N SER A 31 4.91 16.97 -21.74
CA SER A 31 4.06 15.91 -22.33
C SER A 31 4.84 14.63 -22.60
N ILE A 32 6.12 14.74 -22.98
CA ILE A 32 7.00 13.60 -23.20
C ILE A 32 7.41 13.00 -21.87
N LEU A 33 7.95 13.82 -20.97
CA LEU A 33 8.51 13.38 -19.69
C LEU A 33 7.45 12.81 -18.75
N SER A 34 6.24 13.38 -18.79
CA SER A 34 5.11 12.92 -17.99
C SER A 34 4.63 11.51 -18.36
N LYS A 35 5.08 10.96 -19.48
CA LYS A 35 4.78 9.58 -19.90
C LYS A 35 5.86 8.59 -19.47
N LEU A 36 6.97 9.04 -18.90
CA LEU A 36 8.05 8.16 -18.49
C LEU A 36 7.71 7.45 -17.16
N PRO A 37 8.28 6.26 -16.91
CA PRO A 37 8.20 5.64 -15.60
C PRO A 37 8.79 6.56 -14.52
N ILE A 38 8.25 6.51 -13.30
CA ILE A 38 8.78 7.29 -12.16
C ILE A 38 10.27 7.04 -11.93
N LYS A 39 10.70 5.79 -12.11
CA LYS A 39 12.10 5.36 -12.08
C LYS A 39 13.01 6.14 -13.02
N SER A 40 12.49 6.56 -14.18
CA SER A 40 13.25 7.34 -15.16
C SER A 40 13.31 8.81 -14.76
N ILE A 41 12.19 9.36 -14.27
CA ILE A 41 12.12 10.75 -13.77
C ILE A 41 13.13 10.96 -12.63
N ASN A 42 13.19 10.02 -11.68
CA ASN A 42 14.12 10.11 -10.55
C ASN A 42 15.58 9.97 -10.96
N ARG A 43 15.86 9.27 -12.07
CA ARG A 43 17.21 9.23 -12.65
C ARG A 43 17.57 10.54 -13.34
N PHE A 44 16.61 11.27 -13.92
CA PHE A 44 16.91 12.55 -14.56
C PHE A 44 17.10 13.69 -13.55
N SER A 45 16.38 13.65 -12.41
CA SER A 45 16.53 14.67 -11.36
C SER A 45 17.93 14.67 -10.74
N THR A 46 18.58 13.50 -10.68
CA THR A 46 19.95 13.38 -10.15
C THR A 46 21.03 13.85 -11.11
N VAL A 47 20.74 13.96 -12.42
CA VAL A 47 21.73 14.33 -13.45
C VAL A 47 21.93 15.86 -13.53
N ARG A 48 20.88 16.68 -13.35
CA ARG A 48 21.00 18.14 -13.40
C ARG A 48 19.95 18.82 -12.54
N LYS A 49 20.36 19.84 -11.77
CA LYS A 49 19.44 20.62 -10.89
C LYS A 49 18.25 21.24 -11.62
N SER A 50 18.42 21.64 -12.88
CA SER A 50 17.33 22.18 -13.71
C SER A 50 16.20 21.17 -13.95
N TRP A 51 16.50 19.86 -13.97
CA TRP A 51 15.48 18.80 -14.05
C TRP A 51 14.68 18.67 -12.76
N SER A 52 15.30 18.91 -11.59
CA SER A 52 14.57 18.93 -10.30
C SER A 52 13.47 19.98 -10.32
N GLY A 53 13.82 21.23 -10.67
CA GLY A 53 12.85 22.31 -10.79
C GLY A 53 11.77 22.06 -11.85
N LEU A 54 12.11 21.33 -12.92
CA LEU A 54 11.14 20.92 -13.94
C LEU A 54 10.10 19.92 -13.37
N PHE A 55 10.54 18.98 -12.54
CA PHE A 55 9.68 17.95 -11.97
C PHE A 55 8.88 18.44 -10.75
N GLU A 56 9.32 19.52 -10.12
CA GLU A 56 8.56 20.24 -9.09
C GLU A 56 7.51 21.20 -9.68
N ASN A 57 7.50 21.39 -11.02
CA ASN A 57 6.55 22.28 -11.67
C ASN A 57 5.10 21.74 -11.57
N PRO A 58 4.12 22.55 -11.10
CA PRO A 58 2.74 22.10 -10.95
C PRO A 58 2.06 21.59 -12.23
N ASP A 59 2.36 22.20 -13.39
CA ASP A 59 1.79 21.77 -14.68
C ASP A 59 2.35 20.42 -15.11
N PHE A 60 3.64 20.18 -14.87
CA PHE A 60 4.26 18.88 -15.08
C PHE A 60 3.61 17.82 -14.20
N LEU A 61 3.51 18.09 -12.89
CA LEU A 61 2.94 17.17 -11.91
C LEU A 61 1.50 16.79 -12.28
N LYS A 62 0.67 17.77 -12.64
CA LYS A 62 -0.71 17.53 -13.09
C LYS A 62 -0.77 16.61 -14.31
N MET A 63 0.09 16.83 -15.30
CA MET A 63 0.10 16.01 -16.51
C MET A 63 0.68 14.61 -16.26
N PHE A 64 1.72 14.50 -15.43
CA PHE A 64 2.25 13.21 -14.99
C PHE A 64 1.19 12.41 -14.25
N CYS A 65 0.43 13.03 -13.36
CA CYS A 65 -0.65 12.35 -12.63
C CYS A 65 -1.77 11.90 -13.57
N LYS A 66 -2.20 12.74 -14.51
CA LYS A 66 -3.15 12.34 -15.55
C LYS A 66 -2.64 11.12 -16.33
N ASN A 67 -1.35 11.08 -16.65
CA ASN A 67 -0.75 9.95 -17.35
C ASN A 67 -0.67 8.69 -16.47
N LEU A 68 -0.25 8.82 -15.20
CA LEU A 68 -0.27 7.73 -14.22
C LEU A 68 -1.66 7.09 -14.12
N VAL A 69 -2.70 7.92 -14.05
CA VAL A 69 -4.09 7.47 -14.00
C VAL A 69 -4.53 6.84 -15.32
N SER A 70 -4.17 7.43 -16.46
CA SER A 70 -4.57 6.94 -17.78
C SER A 70 -3.91 5.62 -18.19
N LYS A 71 -2.69 5.35 -17.70
CA LYS A 71 -1.96 4.09 -17.93
C LYS A 71 -2.57 2.91 -17.20
N TYR A 72 -3.52 3.14 -16.30
CA TYR A 72 -4.26 2.08 -15.66
C TYR A 72 -5.17 1.39 -16.70
N HIS A 73 -4.63 0.39 -17.39
CA HIS A 73 -5.35 -0.52 -18.28
C HIS A 73 -6.01 -1.66 -17.50
N GLY A 74 -6.60 -1.36 -16.33
CA GLY A 74 -7.48 -2.32 -15.67
C GLY A 74 -8.79 -2.36 -16.42
N ASN A 75 -9.17 -3.53 -16.93
CA ASN A 75 -10.40 -3.76 -17.70
C ASN A 75 -11.56 -2.99 -17.06
N ASN A 76 -12.16 -2.07 -17.82
CA ASN A 76 -13.36 -1.37 -17.43
C ASN A 76 -14.49 -2.41 -17.41
N GLY A 77 -14.80 -3.03 -16.27
CA GLY A 77 -15.98 -3.87 -16.19
C GLY A 77 -16.04 -4.92 -15.09
N ASP A 78 -14.92 -5.56 -14.72
CA ASP A 78 -15.07 -6.91 -14.15
C ASP A 78 -14.78 -6.99 -12.64
N ASP A 79 -15.79 -7.47 -11.90
CA ASP A 79 -15.76 -8.19 -10.61
C ASP A 79 -14.67 -7.80 -9.61
N VAL A 80 -14.73 -6.54 -9.15
CA VAL A 80 -13.97 -6.11 -7.97
C VAL A 80 -14.92 -5.97 -6.80
N GLY A 81 -14.78 -6.87 -5.84
CA GLY A 81 -15.43 -6.75 -4.56
C GLY A 81 -14.66 -5.79 -3.64
N LEU A 82 -15.39 -5.20 -2.71
CA LEU A 82 -14.90 -4.34 -1.66
C LEU A 82 -15.08 -5.05 -0.34
N LEU A 83 -14.02 -5.10 0.46
CA LEU A 83 -14.09 -5.53 1.84
C LEU A 83 -13.91 -4.32 2.74
N PHE A 84 -14.89 -4.08 3.61
CA PHE A 84 -14.84 -3.04 4.63
C PHE A 84 -14.47 -3.66 5.96
N ASN A 85 -13.43 -3.12 6.58
CA ASN A 85 -13.16 -3.38 7.99
C ASN A 85 -13.88 -2.34 8.85
N ILE A 86 -15.00 -2.73 9.46
CA ILE A 86 -15.82 -1.88 10.32
C ILE A 86 -15.47 -2.22 11.77
N ASN A 87 -14.86 -1.28 12.50
CA ASN A 87 -14.53 -1.43 13.94
C ASN A 87 -13.62 -2.65 14.25
N SER A 88 -12.94 -3.24 13.28
CA SER A 88 -12.15 -4.46 13.48
C SER A 88 -12.98 -5.65 14.01
N LYS A 89 -14.30 -5.56 14.20
CA LYS A 89 -15.13 -6.69 14.65
C LYS A 89 -16.01 -7.23 13.53
N ASN A 90 -16.34 -6.39 12.56
CA ASN A 90 -17.26 -6.71 11.48
C ASN A 90 -16.57 -6.50 10.12
N LEU A 91 -16.55 -7.55 9.32
CA LEU A 91 -16.14 -7.49 7.91
C LEU A 91 -17.39 -7.50 7.03
N SER A 92 -17.54 -6.46 6.22
CA SER A 92 -18.67 -6.33 5.28
C SER A 92 -18.17 -6.39 3.85
N LEU A 93 -18.72 -7.30 3.05
CA LEU A 93 -18.43 -7.41 1.61
C LEU A 93 -19.45 -6.57 0.82
N LEU A 94 -18.98 -5.76 -0.12
CA LEU A 94 -19.82 -5.11 -1.13
C LEU A 94 -19.35 -5.54 -2.51
N SER A 95 -20.27 -5.92 -3.39
CA SER A 95 -19.99 -6.17 -4.81
C SER A 95 -20.94 -5.33 -5.69
N GLY A 96 -20.39 -4.73 -6.75
CA GLY A 96 -21.10 -3.93 -7.76
C GLY A 96 -21.48 -2.49 -7.37
N ASP A 97 -22.00 -1.74 -8.35
CA ASP A 97 -22.38 -0.32 -8.26
C ASP A 97 -23.57 -0.02 -7.30
N LYS A 98 -24.13 -1.04 -6.64
CA LYS A 98 -25.40 -0.94 -5.88
C LYS A 98 -25.29 -1.35 -4.41
N PHE A 99 -24.10 -1.29 -3.81
CA PHE A 99 -23.85 -1.35 -2.36
C PHE A 99 -24.82 -2.26 -1.58
N LYS A 100 -24.82 -3.57 -1.86
CA LYS A 100 -25.62 -4.51 -1.07
C LYS A 100 -24.76 -5.07 0.06
N PRO A 101 -25.13 -4.87 1.34
CA PRO A 101 -24.40 -5.47 2.46
C PRO A 101 -24.51 -6.98 2.36
N LEU A 102 -23.39 -7.66 2.11
CA LEU A 102 -23.34 -9.12 2.26
C LEU A 102 -23.16 -9.46 3.74
N ASN A 103 -23.89 -10.48 4.19
CA ASN A 103 -23.88 -10.96 5.58
C ASN A 103 -22.44 -11.19 6.10
N MET A 104 -22.28 -10.97 7.40
CA MET A 104 -21.08 -11.17 8.19
C MET A 104 -20.29 -12.41 7.71
N VAL A 105 -19.00 -12.21 7.39
CA VAL A 105 -18.12 -13.31 6.97
C VAL A 105 -18.12 -14.37 8.08
N ASN A 106 -18.63 -15.57 7.79
CA ASN A 106 -18.55 -16.70 8.72
C ASN A 106 -17.08 -17.08 8.89
N LEU A 107 -16.49 -16.63 9.99
CA LEU A 107 -15.11 -16.92 10.35
C LEU A 107 -15.02 -18.27 11.08
N PRO A 108 -13.89 -18.98 10.97
CA PRO A 108 -13.63 -20.17 11.77
C PRO A 108 -13.78 -19.89 13.27
N SER A 109 -14.23 -20.87 14.05
CA SER A 109 -14.56 -20.73 15.49
C SER A 109 -13.45 -20.10 16.33
N GLN A 110 -12.18 -20.36 16.00
CA GLN A 110 -11.01 -19.76 16.64
C GLN A 110 -10.94 -18.22 16.53
N PHE A 111 -11.74 -17.59 15.66
CA PHE A 111 -11.91 -16.12 15.54
C PHE A 111 -13.28 -15.63 16.02
N VAL A 112 -14.19 -16.54 16.38
CA VAL A 112 -15.54 -16.24 16.87
C VAL A 112 -15.54 -16.11 18.39
N ASP A 113 -14.67 -16.85 19.08
CA ASP A 113 -14.54 -16.77 20.53
C ASP A 113 -13.71 -15.54 20.97
N TYR A 114 -14.34 -14.69 21.79
CA TYR A 114 -13.80 -13.56 22.56
C TYR A 114 -13.36 -12.30 21.81
N ASN A 115 -14.28 -11.40 21.45
CA ASN A 115 -13.98 -9.96 21.26
C ASN A 115 -12.78 -9.63 20.33
N LYS A 116 -12.39 -10.54 19.43
CA LYS A 116 -11.17 -10.39 18.64
C LYS A 116 -11.34 -9.31 17.60
N HIS A 117 -10.38 -8.39 17.54
CA HIS A 117 -10.32 -7.41 16.48
C HIS A 117 -9.51 -8.01 15.31
N LEU A 118 -10.09 -8.00 14.11
CA LEU A 118 -9.51 -8.45 12.86
C LEU A 118 -8.85 -7.29 12.14
N GLY A 119 -7.62 -7.51 11.72
CA GLY A 119 -6.89 -6.67 10.78
C GLY A 119 -6.87 -7.33 9.41
N ILE A 120 -6.77 -6.53 8.36
CA ILE A 120 -6.46 -7.02 7.02
C ILE A 120 -5.03 -6.59 6.73
N LEU A 121 -4.17 -7.56 6.44
CA LEU A 121 -2.76 -7.29 6.17
C LEU A 121 -2.59 -6.76 4.74
N GLY A 122 -2.18 -5.51 4.63
CA GLY A 122 -1.92 -4.83 3.35
C GLY A 122 -3.16 -4.76 2.45
N SER A 123 -3.05 -5.33 1.25
CA SER A 123 -4.10 -5.39 0.23
C SER A 123 -4.43 -6.83 -0.16
N ALA A 124 -5.50 -7.01 -0.94
CA ALA A 124 -5.75 -8.31 -1.55
C ALA A 124 -4.64 -8.64 -2.57
N VAL A 125 -4.24 -9.90 -2.60
CA VAL A 125 -3.20 -10.43 -3.48
C VAL A 125 -3.82 -11.57 -4.27
N ASP A 126 -3.91 -11.41 -5.59
CA ASP A 126 -4.57 -12.37 -6.48
C ASP A 126 -5.94 -12.85 -5.97
N GLY A 127 -6.75 -11.91 -5.47
CA GLY A 127 -8.10 -12.16 -4.95
C GLY A 127 -8.14 -12.76 -3.54
N VAL A 128 -6.99 -13.10 -2.96
CA VAL A 128 -6.88 -13.65 -1.60
C VAL A 128 -6.58 -12.52 -0.62
N ILE A 129 -7.19 -12.61 0.56
CA ILE A 129 -7.08 -11.64 1.65
C ILE A 129 -6.45 -12.32 2.86
N CYS A 130 -5.45 -11.67 3.47
CA CYS A 130 -4.84 -12.13 4.71
C CYS A 130 -5.46 -11.39 5.89
N LEU A 131 -6.20 -12.13 6.73
CA LEU A 131 -6.79 -11.64 7.97
C LEU A 131 -5.94 -12.09 9.15
N TYR A 132 -5.83 -11.25 10.17
CA TYR A 132 -5.12 -11.61 11.40
C TYR A 132 -5.82 -11.04 12.64
N ASP A 133 -5.58 -11.66 13.78
CA ASP A 133 -5.99 -11.15 15.10
C ASP A 133 -5.09 -9.97 15.50
N VAL A 134 -5.65 -8.78 15.62
CA VAL A 134 -4.91 -7.53 15.91
C VAL A 134 -4.16 -7.59 17.24
N TYR A 135 -4.67 -8.33 18.23
CA TYR A 135 -4.11 -8.28 19.58
C TYR A 135 -2.87 -9.14 19.74
N ASN A 136 -2.92 -10.38 19.28
CA ASN A 136 -1.82 -11.33 19.44
C ASN A 136 -1.11 -11.66 18.12
N GLN A 137 -1.73 -11.35 16.97
CA GLN A 137 -1.25 -11.65 15.62
C GLN A 137 -0.88 -13.12 15.36
N LYS A 138 -1.31 -14.01 16.25
CA LYS A 138 -1.09 -15.45 16.17
C LYS A 138 -2.06 -16.07 15.17
N ASN A 139 -3.33 -15.70 15.28
CA ASN A 139 -4.33 -16.29 14.42
C ASN A 139 -4.31 -15.58 13.07
N ILE A 140 -3.85 -16.27 12.02
CA ILE A 140 -3.83 -15.78 10.63
C ILE A 140 -4.74 -16.66 9.76
N ILE A 141 -5.56 -16.04 8.92
CA ILE A 141 -6.38 -16.69 7.89
C ILE A 141 -6.06 -16.10 6.53
N LEU A 142 -5.83 -16.96 5.56
CA LEU A 142 -5.98 -16.61 4.15
C LEU A 142 -7.42 -16.90 3.73
N TRP A 143 -8.09 -15.93 3.14
CA TRP A 143 -9.49 -16.03 2.72
C TRP A 143 -9.62 -15.61 1.27
N ASN A 144 -10.20 -16.46 0.43
CA ASN A 144 -10.68 -16.08 -0.89
C ASN A 144 -12.19 -15.77 -0.78
N PRO A 145 -12.62 -14.50 -0.91
CA PRO A 145 -14.02 -14.15 -0.82
C PRO A 145 -14.89 -14.73 -1.95
N SER A 146 -14.32 -14.98 -3.14
CA SER A 146 -15.05 -15.42 -4.33
C SER A 146 -15.63 -16.82 -4.20
N ASN A 147 -14.87 -17.73 -3.62
CA ASN A 147 -15.31 -19.12 -3.37
C ASN A 147 -15.51 -19.41 -1.87
N ASN A 148 -15.39 -18.38 -1.03
CA ASN A 148 -15.48 -18.43 0.43
C ASN A 148 -14.51 -19.42 1.10
N GLU A 149 -13.45 -19.84 0.40
CA GLU A 149 -12.47 -20.76 0.92
C GLU A 149 -11.56 -20.07 1.93
N LYS A 150 -11.31 -20.74 3.05
CA LYS A 150 -10.50 -20.20 4.15
C LYS A 150 -9.41 -21.20 4.50
N ARG A 151 -8.22 -20.67 4.70
CA ARG A 151 -7.06 -21.40 5.21
C ARG A 151 -6.58 -20.74 6.49
N VAL A 152 -6.81 -21.41 7.60
CA VAL A 152 -6.15 -21.09 8.86
C VAL A 152 -4.68 -21.51 8.74
N LEU A 153 -3.77 -20.60 9.08
CA LEU A 153 -2.36 -20.91 9.15
C LEU A 153 -2.04 -21.63 10.46
N PRO A 154 -1.07 -22.57 10.45
CA PRO A 154 -0.64 -23.23 11.67
C PRO A 154 0.00 -22.22 12.63
N THR A 155 -0.38 -22.33 13.91
CA THR A 155 0.13 -21.55 15.05
C THR A 155 1.49 -22.08 15.54
N ASN A 156 2.03 -23.16 14.97
CA ASN A 156 3.27 -23.75 15.46
C ASN A 156 4.46 -22.89 14.99
N TYR A 157 4.77 -21.86 15.78
CA TYR A 157 5.70 -20.77 15.43
C TYR A 157 7.17 -21.17 15.44
N ALA A 158 7.47 -22.40 15.82
CA ALA A 158 8.70 -23.13 15.59
C ALA A 158 8.48 -24.52 16.18
N GLU A 159 8.17 -25.54 15.39
CA GLU A 159 8.15 -26.93 15.90
C GLU A 159 9.54 -27.39 16.43
N ASP A 160 10.57 -26.54 16.33
CA ASP A 160 11.97 -26.86 16.67
C ASP A 160 12.61 -26.04 17.81
N LEU A 161 11.89 -25.15 18.51
CA LEU A 161 12.48 -24.40 19.65
C LEU A 161 12.57 -25.19 20.97
N GLY A 162 12.36 -26.51 20.93
CA GLY A 162 12.77 -27.41 22.02
C GLY A 162 12.22 -27.02 23.39
N GLY A 163 10.89 -27.02 23.55
CA GLY A 163 10.23 -27.19 24.86
C GLY A 163 10.81 -26.41 26.03
N ILE A 164 10.94 -25.09 25.91
CA ILE A 164 11.08 -24.25 27.10
C ILE A 164 9.66 -23.87 27.52
N ASP A 165 9.18 -24.59 28.55
CA ASP A 165 7.92 -24.34 29.22
C ASP A 165 7.81 -22.86 29.64
N ASP A 166 6.60 -22.31 29.44
CA ASP A 166 6.05 -21.03 29.92
C ASP A 166 6.21 -19.73 29.09
N CYS A 167 7.03 -19.66 28.03
CA CYS A 167 7.09 -18.45 27.19
C CYS A 167 6.31 -18.59 25.88
N ILE A 168 5.19 -17.86 25.76
CA ILE A 168 4.42 -17.79 24.50
C ILE A 168 4.97 -16.62 23.67
N PRO A 169 5.62 -16.84 22.52
CA PRO A 169 6.26 -15.76 21.77
C PRO A 169 5.24 -14.72 21.30
N ASN A 170 5.70 -13.48 21.20
CA ASN A 170 4.97 -12.39 20.58
C ASN A 170 5.17 -12.43 19.06
N ILE A 171 4.17 -12.03 18.30
CA ILE A 171 4.20 -12.14 16.83
C ILE A 171 3.84 -10.80 16.22
N CYS A 172 4.60 -10.41 15.20
CA CYS A 172 4.31 -9.26 14.37
C CYS A 172 4.27 -9.70 12.91
N VAL A 173 3.10 -9.68 12.30
CA VAL A 173 2.92 -10.02 10.89
C VAL A 173 3.21 -8.78 10.03
N HIS A 174 4.04 -8.91 9.00
CA HIS A 174 4.57 -7.76 8.25
C HIS A 174 4.31 -7.81 6.74
N GLY A 175 4.12 -9.00 6.18
CA GLY A 175 3.96 -9.14 4.73
C GLY A 175 3.04 -10.29 4.36
N PHE A 176 2.23 -10.06 3.35
CA PHE A 176 1.48 -11.09 2.65
C PHE A 176 1.56 -10.83 1.15
N GLY A 177 1.92 -11.84 0.39
CA GLY A 177 2.10 -11.72 -1.05
C GLY A 177 2.08 -13.05 -1.78
N TYR A 178 2.17 -12.95 -3.10
CA TYR A 178 2.21 -14.09 -4.01
C TYR A 178 3.57 -14.12 -4.71
N ASP A 179 4.31 -15.18 -4.45
CA ASP A 179 5.52 -15.50 -5.18
C ASP A 179 5.11 -16.08 -6.54
N THR A 180 5.29 -15.29 -7.60
CA THR A 180 4.88 -15.69 -8.95
C THR A 180 5.76 -16.81 -9.54
N VAL A 181 7.02 -16.92 -9.11
CA VAL A 181 7.98 -17.90 -9.61
C VAL A 181 7.71 -19.26 -8.98
N HIS A 182 7.61 -19.29 -7.65
CA HIS A 182 7.26 -20.51 -6.94
C HIS A 182 5.75 -20.75 -6.90
N ARG A 183 4.93 -19.82 -7.44
CA ARG A 183 3.46 -19.86 -7.51
C ARG A 183 2.82 -20.13 -6.16
N ASP A 184 3.27 -19.44 -5.12
CA ASP A 184 2.90 -19.71 -3.73
C ASP A 184 2.42 -18.45 -3.03
N PHE A 185 1.48 -18.62 -2.10
CA PHE A 185 1.12 -17.56 -1.17
C PHE A 185 2.03 -17.64 0.04
N ASN A 186 2.63 -16.51 0.39
CA ASN A 186 3.58 -16.42 1.50
C ASN A 186 3.15 -15.35 2.49
N VAL A 187 3.40 -15.62 3.77
CA VAL A 187 3.22 -14.66 4.86
C VAL A 187 4.54 -14.50 5.59
N VAL A 188 4.95 -13.27 5.83
CA VAL A 188 6.19 -12.92 6.53
C VAL A 188 5.82 -12.37 7.90
N GLN A 189 6.44 -12.91 8.94
CA GLN A 189 6.26 -12.42 10.30
C GLN A 189 7.59 -12.40 11.05
N TYR A 190 7.64 -11.57 12.07
CA TYR A 190 8.68 -11.52 13.06
C TYR A 190 8.19 -12.20 14.34
N VAL A 191 8.97 -13.17 14.83
CA VAL A 191 8.73 -13.88 16.09
C VAL A 191 9.62 -13.22 17.13
N ILE A 192 8.99 -12.59 18.12
CA ILE A 192 9.66 -11.95 19.24
C ILE A 192 9.66 -12.93 20.39
N ASN A 193 10.85 -13.36 20.79
CA ASN A 193 11.02 -14.15 21.98
C ASN A 193 11.38 -13.22 23.14
N ASP A 194 10.43 -13.00 24.05
CA ASP A 194 10.65 -12.24 25.28
C ASP A 194 10.94 -13.25 26.40
N ASN A 195 12.12 -13.85 26.37
CA ASN A 195 12.55 -14.72 27.47
C ASN A 195 12.86 -13.83 28.69
N VAL A 196 12.01 -13.91 29.71
CA VAL A 196 12.32 -13.32 31.03
C VAL A 196 13.13 -14.34 31.80
N TYR A 197 14.43 -14.09 31.97
CA TYR A 197 15.26 -14.92 32.83
C TYR A 197 14.86 -14.76 34.29
N SER A 198 15.22 -15.74 35.13
CA SER A 198 14.93 -15.74 36.58
C SER A 198 15.52 -14.54 37.34
N ASP A 199 16.46 -13.81 36.75
CA ASP A 199 17.04 -12.57 37.29
C ASP A 199 16.31 -11.30 36.83
N GLY A 200 15.22 -11.43 36.07
CA GLY A 200 14.42 -10.33 35.53
C GLY A 200 15.01 -9.68 34.27
N SER A 201 16.10 -10.21 33.71
CA SER A 201 16.62 -9.74 32.42
C SER A 201 15.80 -10.31 31.25
N LEU A 202 15.67 -9.52 30.18
CA LEU A 202 15.01 -9.90 28.94
C LEU A 202 16.09 -10.24 27.91
N ASP A 203 16.09 -11.46 27.37
CA ASP A 203 16.83 -11.74 26.13
C ASP A 203 15.93 -11.62 24.92
N GLN A 204 16.30 -10.73 24.01
CA GLN A 204 15.70 -10.66 22.67
C GLN A 204 16.53 -11.42 21.63
N THR A 205 17.66 -12.06 22.02
CA THR A 205 18.63 -12.66 21.08
C THR A 205 18.06 -13.79 20.22
N ASP A 206 16.94 -14.37 20.64
CA ASP A 206 16.29 -15.48 19.93
C ASP A 206 15.10 -15.02 19.07
N SER A 207 14.93 -13.71 18.86
CA SER A 207 13.90 -13.21 17.94
C SER A 207 14.35 -13.39 16.48
N PHE A 208 13.45 -13.88 15.63
CA PHE A 208 13.77 -14.20 14.24
C PHE A 208 12.64 -13.92 13.28
N TRP A 209 13.01 -13.73 12.02
CA TRP A 209 12.06 -13.63 10.91
C TRP A 209 11.73 -15.01 10.38
N GLN A 210 10.48 -15.21 9.97
CA GLN A 210 10.08 -16.43 9.28
C GLN A 210 9.07 -16.15 8.18
N VAL A 211 9.02 -17.09 7.22
CA VAL A 211 8.09 -17.06 6.10
C VAL A 211 7.25 -18.33 6.08
N TYR A 212 5.94 -18.18 6.00
CA TYR A 212 5.01 -19.26 5.74
C TYR A 212 4.93 -19.51 4.24
N SER A 213 4.82 -20.77 3.85
CA SER A 213 4.50 -21.20 2.48
C SER A 213 3.19 -21.97 2.50
N LEU A 214 2.19 -21.50 1.73
CA LEU A 214 0.90 -22.18 1.63
C LEU A 214 1.05 -23.56 0.98
N LYS A 215 1.90 -23.70 -0.04
CA LYS A 215 2.14 -24.96 -0.73
C LYS A 215 2.71 -26.06 0.15
N SER A 216 3.70 -25.71 0.98
CA SER A 216 4.33 -26.65 1.92
C SER A 216 3.55 -26.77 3.22
N ASN A 217 2.69 -25.79 3.51
CA ASN A 217 2.00 -25.63 4.78
C ASN A 217 2.95 -25.60 5.98
N LYS A 218 4.06 -24.88 5.84
CA LYS A 218 5.10 -24.77 6.87
C LYS A 218 5.60 -23.35 7.00
N TRP A 219 5.98 -23.01 8.22
CA TRP A 219 6.84 -21.88 8.51
C TRP A 219 8.30 -22.30 8.30
N LYS A 220 9.09 -21.38 7.75
CA LYS A 220 10.53 -21.55 7.58
C LYS A 220 11.25 -20.33 8.16
N PRO A 221 12.23 -20.50 9.06
CA PRO A 221 13.03 -19.39 9.55
C PRO A 221 13.84 -18.76 8.42
N LEU A 222 14.07 -17.46 8.53
CA LEU A 222 14.92 -16.67 7.65
C LEU A 222 16.25 -16.42 8.35
N ASP A 223 17.18 -17.37 8.20
CA ASP A 223 18.47 -17.37 8.88
C ASP A 223 19.31 -16.12 8.52
N GLY A 224 19.86 -15.47 9.54
CA GLY A 224 20.73 -14.30 9.38
C GLY A 224 20.03 -13.03 8.89
N VAL A 225 18.70 -13.04 8.76
CA VAL A 225 17.92 -11.88 8.31
C VAL A 225 17.58 -10.99 9.51
N ARG A 226 18.02 -9.72 9.46
CA ARG A 226 17.68 -8.68 10.44
C ARG A 226 17.06 -7.50 9.72
N LEU A 227 15.75 -7.35 9.84
CA LEU A 227 14.99 -6.29 9.18
C LEU A 227 14.40 -5.33 10.21
N PRO A 228 14.34 -4.02 9.88
CA PRO A 228 13.53 -3.08 10.63
C PRO A 228 12.07 -3.56 10.75
N PHE A 229 11.47 -3.33 11.91
CA PHE A 229 10.07 -3.67 12.17
C PHE A 229 9.41 -2.63 13.08
N LEU A 230 8.10 -2.78 13.26
CA LEU A 230 7.29 -2.01 14.21
C LEU A 230 6.44 -2.98 15.00
N GLN A 231 6.47 -2.89 16.33
CA GLN A 231 5.65 -3.70 17.24
C GLN A 231 4.24 -3.10 17.40
N TYR A 232 3.55 -2.82 16.29
CA TYR A 232 2.22 -2.22 16.29
C TYR A 232 1.31 -2.90 15.27
N ASN A 233 0.00 -2.63 15.38
CA ASN A 233 -1.00 -3.09 14.43
C ASN A 233 -0.65 -2.60 13.01
N PRO A 234 -0.40 -3.50 12.04
CA PRO A 234 -0.21 -3.14 10.64
C PRO A 234 -1.55 -2.66 10.08
N ASN A 235 -1.81 -1.37 10.27
CA ASN A 235 -2.99 -0.67 9.79
C ASN A 235 -2.57 0.31 8.69
N GLY A 236 -2.17 -0.25 7.54
CA GLY A 236 -1.77 0.51 6.36
C GLY A 236 -0.34 1.01 6.40
N LEU A 237 0.56 0.32 7.11
CA LEU A 237 2.01 0.59 7.08
C LEU A 237 2.75 -0.43 6.22
N GLU A 238 1.99 -1.21 5.44
CA GLU A 238 2.45 -2.33 4.65
C GLU A 238 1.63 -2.49 3.37
N VAL A 239 2.28 -2.97 2.31
CA VAL A 239 1.64 -3.29 1.04
C VAL A 239 2.46 -4.32 0.28
N CYS A 240 1.83 -5.12 -0.58
CA CYS A 240 2.54 -6.00 -1.50
C CYS A 240 2.31 -5.55 -2.95
N LEU A 241 3.40 -5.51 -3.73
CA LEU A 241 3.36 -5.24 -5.16
C LEU A 241 4.33 -6.20 -5.87
N ASP A 242 3.84 -6.90 -6.88
CA ASP A 242 4.64 -7.77 -7.76
C ASP A 242 5.56 -8.76 -7.00
N GLY A 243 5.04 -9.40 -5.95
CA GLY A 243 5.78 -10.38 -5.14
C GLY A 243 6.79 -9.76 -4.16
N VAL A 244 6.81 -8.44 -4.02
CA VAL A 244 7.61 -7.72 -3.03
C VAL A 244 6.70 -7.19 -1.93
N CYS A 245 6.94 -7.62 -0.70
CA CYS A 245 6.28 -7.10 0.49
C CYS A 245 7.03 -5.87 0.98
N HIS A 246 6.31 -4.76 1.12
CA HIS A 246 6.83 -3.51 1.62
C HIS A 246 6.21 -3.21 2.98
N TRP A 247 7.01 -2.85 3.98
CA TRP A 247 6.51 -2.35 5.26
C TRP A 247 7.43 -1.30 5.85
N LEU A 248 6.86 -0.45 6.71
CA LEU A 248 7.64 0.49 7.51
C LEU A 248 8.18 -0.19 8.77
N GLY A 249 9.46 0.07 9.06
CA GLY A 249 10.16 -0.51 10.18
C GLY A 249 11.21 0.44 10.75
N ARG A 250 11.38 0.47 12.07
CA ARG A 250 12.53 1.15 12.70
C ARG A 250 13.67 0.18 12.93
N LYS A 251 14.88 0.64 12.66
CA LYS A 251 16.09 -0.12 12.98
C LYS A 251 16.40 0.04 14.46
N GLU A 252 16.59 -1.07 15.18
CA GLU A 252 16.85 -1.07 16.63
C GLU A 252 18.04 -0.19 17.04
N THR A 253 19.08 -0.14 16.20
CA THR A 253 20.36 0.52 16.56
C THR A 253 20.29 2.04 16.66
N ASN A 254 19.44 2.68 15.88
CA ASN A 254 19.40 4.15 15.77
C ASN A 254 18.00 4.72 15.59
N SER A 255 16.97 3.88 15.72
CA SER A 255 15.57 4.23 15.52
C SER A 255 15.25 4.88 14.18
N GLN A 256 16.13 4.77 13.17
CA GLN A 256 15.87 5.30 11.83
C GLN A 256 14.73 4.52 11.18
N LEU A 257 13.77 5.24 10.59
CA LEU A 257 12.65 4.67 9.86
C LEU A 257 13.08 4.27 8.44
N PHE A 258 12.68 3.07 8.01
CA PHE A 258 12.92 2.53 6.69
C PHE A 258 11.65 1.96 6.10
N LEU A 259 11.52 2.05 4.78
CA LEU A 259 10.71 1.13 4.00
C LEU A 259 11.54 -0.12 3.74
N VAL A 260 11.18 -1.22 4.39
CA VAL A 260 11.70 -2.55 4.08
C VAL A 260 10.98 -3.04 2.82
N SER A 261 11.73 -3.54 1.86
CA SER A 261 11.21 -4.16 0.64
C SER A 261 11.75 -5.59 0.56
N PHE A 262 10.93 -6.56 0.93
CA PHE A 262 11.30 -7.98 1.00
C PHE A 262 10.75 -8.74 -0.21
N ASN A 263 11.64 -9.32 -0.99
CA ASN A 263 11.30 -10.12 -2.16
C ASN A 263 10.96 -11.55 -1.72
N LEU A 264 9.73 -11.99 -1.99
CA LEU A 264 9.26 -13.33 -1.60
C LEU A 264 9.90 -14.46 -2.42
N GLU A 265 10.29 -14.21 -3.66
CA GLU A 265 10.96 -15.20 -4.51
C GLU A 265 12.39 -15.47 -4.05
N ALA A 266 13.15 -14.38 -3.83
CA ALA A 266 14.58 -14.45 -3.56
C ALA A 266 14.93 -14.46 -2.06
N PHE A 267 13.94 -14.24 -1.18
CA PHE A 267 14.11 -14.04 0.26
C PHE A 267 15.22 -13.04 0.61
N ASN A 268 15.32 -11.98 -0.18
CA ASN A 268 16.23 -10.88 0.07
C ASN A 268 15.46 -9.59 0.33
N SER A 269 16.16 -8.60 0.86
CA SER A 269 15.55 -7.33 1.26
C SER A 269 16.40 -6.15 0.86
N ALA A 270 15.74 -5.03 0.61
CA ALA A 270 16.39 -3.73 0.49
C ALA A 270 15.72 -2.74 1.44
N LEU A 271 16.53 -1.81 1.98
CA LEU A 271 16.10 -0.78 2.91
C LEU A 271 16.12 0.57 2.22
N THR A 272 14.97 1.23 2.15
CA THR A 272 14.88 2.59 1.62
C THR A 272 14.68 3.54 2.81
N PRO A 273 15.61 4.46 3.10
CA PRO A 273 15.43 5.42 4.17
C PRO A 273 14.16 6.25 3.98
N VAL A 274 13.47 6.54 5.08
CA VAL A 274 12.34 7.48 5.14
C VAL A 274 12.78 8.68 5.99
N ASP A 275 12.32 9.88 5.64
CA ASP A 275 12.73 11.12 6.32
C ASP A 275 12.45 11.07 7.83
N ALA A 276 13.39 11.61 8.62
CA ALA A 276 13.39 11.50 10.08
C ALA A 276 12.25 12.31 10.75
N ASP A 277 11.73 13.34 10.07
CA ASP A 277 10.75 14.27 10.62
C ASP A 277 9.30 13.77 10.55
N VAL A 278 9.09 12.52 10.13
CA VAL A 278 7.76 11.94 9.94
C VAL A 278 7.47 10.87 10.99
N THR A 279 6.28 10.95 11.59
CA THR A 279 5.77 9.95 12.53
C THR A 279 5.00 8.86 11.81
N GLU A 280 5.11 7.61 12.26
CA GLU A 280 4.45 6.46 11.62
C GLU A 280 2.93 6.54 11.68
N SER A 281 2.38 7.20 12.71
CA SER A 281 0.94 7.44 12.82
C SER A 281 0.40 8.33 11.71
N SER A 282 1.25 9.16 11.08
CA SER A 282 0.91 10.04 9.97
C SER A 282 1.07 9.37 8.59
N LEU A 283 1.61 8.15 8.55
CA LEU A 283 1.95 7.46 7.31
C LEU A 283 0.91 6.41 6.93
N LYS A 284 0.70 6.30 5.62
CA LYS A 284 0.01 5.17 4.98
C LYS A 284 0.74 4.71 3.73
N LEU A 285 0.96 3.41 3.59
CA LEU A 285 1.41 2.77 2.36
C LEU A 285 0.21 2.24 1.57
N MET A 286 0.32 2.31 0.25
CA MET A 286 -0.67 1.75 -0.67
C MET A 286 -0.07 1.52 -2.05
N VAL A 287 -0.74 0.69 -2.85
CA VAL A 287 -0.45 0.57 -4.28
C VAL A 287 -1.32 1.55 -5.04
N LEU A 288 -0.67 2.50 -5.70
CA LEU A 288 -1.31 3.51 -6.53
C LEU A 288 -0.88 3.30 -7.98
N ASN A 289 -1.82 2.86 -8.82
CA ASN A 289 -1.61 2.60 -10.25
C ASN A 289 -0.33 1.79 -10.56
N GLY A 290 -0.10 0.70 -9.80
CA GLY A 290 1.06 -0.17 -9.99
C GLY A 290 2.38 0.40 -9.47
N SER A 291 2.33 1.40 -8.59
CA SER A 291 3.50 1.91 -7.88
C SER A 291 3.26 1.90 -6.37
N VAL A 292 4.31 1.67 -5.59
CA VAL A 292 4.26 1.85 -4.13
C VAL A 292 4.20 3.35 -3.85
N ALA A 293 3.13 3.77 -3.16
CA ALA A 293 2.93 5.15 -2.76
C ALA A 293 2.84 5.25 -1.24
N MET A 294 3.33 6.36 -0.72
CA MET A 294 3.25 6.76 0.66
C MET A 294 2.40 8.03 0.75
N ILE A 295 1.40 8.02 1.62
CA ILE A 295 0.67 9.21 2.00
C ILE A 295 1.17 9.65 3.36
N THR A 296 1.55 10.92 3.44
CA THR A 296 2.00 11.57 4.67
C THR A 296 0.98 12.63 5.05
N GLN A 297 0.37 12.47 6.22
CA GLN A 297 -0.47 13.51 6.80
C GLN A 297 0.40 14.53 7.53
N HIS A 298 0.21 15.81 7.23
CA HIS A 298 1.01 16.87 7.85
C HIS A 298 0.46 17.24 9.23
N ALA A 299 1.28 17.96 10.02
CA ALA A 299 0.88 18.51 11.30
C ALA A 299 -0.26 19.53 11.17
N ASP A 300 -0.32 20.25 10.04
CA ASP A 300 -1.53 20.96 9.66
C ASP A 300 -2.63 19.93 9.37
N PRO A 301 -3.71 19.88 10.18
CA PRO A 301 -4.78 18.87 10.05
C PRO A 301 -5.46 18.92 8.67
N MET A 302 -5.19 19.98 7.92
CA MET A 302 -5.73 20.29 6.62
C MET A 302 -4.79 19.95 5.49
N SER A 303 -3.75 19.12 5.64
CA SER A 303 -2.99 18.72 4.44
C SER A 303 -2.35 17.34 4.47
N PHE A 304 -2.16 16.79 3.28
CA PHE A 304 -1.41 15.56 3.08
C PHE A 304 -0.56 15.65 1.81
N SER A 305 0.52 14.87 1.81
CA SER A 305 1.36 14.63 0.64
C SER A 305 1.24 13.21 0.15
N ILE A 306 1.37 13.03 -1.17
CA ILE A 306 1.48 11.71 -1.79
C ILE A 306 2.84 11.62 -2.46
N SER A 307 3.62 10.64 -2.06
CA SER A 307 4.95 10.37 -2.62
C SER A 307 4.98 8.98 -3.25
N ILE A 308 5.55 8.85 -4.43
CA ILE A 308 5.72 7.57 -5.12
C ILE A 308 7.17 7.12 -4.98
N LEU A 309 7.36 5.83 -4.69
CA LEU A 309 8.68 5.22 -4.65
C LEU A 309 9.24 5.10 -6.08
N GLY A 310 10.38 5.73 -6.33
CA GLY A 310 11.13 5.55 -7.56
C GLY A 310 11.83 4.20 -7.60
N GLN A 311 12.86 4.07 -6.78
CA GLN A 311 13.78 2.94 -6.77
C GLN A 311 13.95 2.42 -5.33
N ILE A 312 13.74 1.11 -5.20
CA ILE A 312 13.94 0.37 -3.96
C ILE A 312 15.42 0.44 -3.54
N GLY A 313 15.68 0.68 -2.26
CA GLY A 313 17.01 0.62 -1.66
C GLY A 313 17.87 1.88 -1.86
N VAL A 314 17.31 2.93 -2.45
CA VAL A 314 18.04 4.17 -2.77
C VAL A 314 17.56 5.33 -1.89
N GLN A 315 18.48 6.08 -1.31
CA GLN A 315 18.16 7.28 -0.55
C GLN A 315 17.52 8.35 -1.45
N ASN A 316 16.58 9.14 -0.92
CA ASN A 316 15.87 10.20 -1.65
C ASN A 316 15.14 9.71 -2.91
N SER A 317 14.69 8.45 -2.92
CA SER A 317 13.97 7.88 -4.05
C SER A 317 12.47 8.17 -4.04
N TRP A 318 11.97 8.85 -3.02
CA TRP A 318 10.59 9.29 -2.91
C TRP A 318 10.39 10.59 -3.69
N THR A 319 9.36 10.61 -4.53
CA THR A 319 8.98 11.81 -5.27
C THR A 319 7.59 12.23 -4.87
N THR A 320 7.48 13.43 -4.32
CA THR A 320 6.20 13.98 -3.85
C THR A 320 5.45 14.65 -5.00
N PHE A 321 4.21 14.21 -5.25
CA PHE A 321 3.39 14.65 -6.37
C PHE A 321 2.31 15.66 -5.99
N PHE A 322 1.85 15.60 -4.75
CA PHE A 322 0.73 16.42 -4.29
C PHE A 322 1.02 16.98 -2.92
N ASN A 323 0.66 18.24 -2.72
CA ASN A 323 0.42 18.84 -1.42
C ASN A 323 -1.04 19.31 -1.48
N VAL A 324 -1.94 18.53 -0.89
CA VAL A 324 -3.37 18.80 -0.95
C VAL A 324 -3.78 19.50 0.33
N ALA A 325 -4.40 20.67 0.21
CA ALA A 325 -5.16 21.24 1.32
C ALA A 325 -6.44 20.41 1.51
N SER A 326 -6.41 19.51 2.49
CA SER A 326 -7.55 18.76 3.01
C SER A 326 -8.58 19.67 3.71
N SER A 327 -9.84 19.23 3.67
CA SER A 327 -10.95 19.80 4.44
C SER A 327 -10.89 19.33 5.91
N PRO A 328 -11.40 20.09 6.92
CA PRO A 328 -11.23 19.72 8.34
C PRO A 328 -11.97 18.44 8.73
N SER A 329 -12.89 18.00 7.86
CA SER A 329 -13.75 16.83 8.02
C SER A 329 -13.13 15.53 7.52
N ILE A 330 -11.93 15.56 6.93
CA ILE A 330 -11.33 14.40 6.27
C ILE A 330 -10.02 14.05 6.98
N LYS A 331 -9.99 12.86 7.56
CA LYS A 331 -8.84 12.34 8.29
C LYS A 331 -8.47 10.99 7.71
N ASN A 332 -7.20 10.62 7.79
CA ASN A 332 -6.68 9.27 7.58
C ASN A 332 -7.07 8.61 6.24
N PRO A 333 -6.12 8.41 5.31
CA PRO A 333 -6.37 7.57 4.14
C PRO A 333 -6.70 6.15 4.59
N ILE A 334 -7.72 5.55 3.98
CA ILE A 334 -8.17 4.19 4.31
C ILE A 334 -8.05 3.21 3.13
N ALA A 335 -7.88 3.71 1.89
CA ALA A 335 -7.58 2.89 0.71
C ALA A 335 -7.16 3.69 -0.54
N ALA A 336 -6.45 3.03 -1.44
CA ALA A 336 -6.34 3.43 -2.85
C ALA A 336 -7.35 2.64 -3.71
N GLY A 337 -8.16 3.35 -4.47
CA GLY A 337 -9.05 2.79 -5.48
C GLY A 337 -8.45 2.78 -6.88
N LYS A 338 -9.28 2.37 -7.86
CA LYS A 338 -8.95 2.43 -9.28
C LYS A 338 -8.88 3.89 -9.78
N LYS A 339 -8.18 4.09 -10.90
CA LYS A 339 -8.13 5.35 -11.65
C LYS A 339 -7.68 6.55 -10.78
N GLY A 340 -6.71 6.33 -9.91
CA GLY A 340 -6.16 7.39 -9.07
C GLY A 340 -7.14 7.96 -8.05
N VAL A 341 -8.05 7.13 -7.56
CA VAL A 341 -8.95 7.51 -6.46
C VAL A 341 -8.31 7.11 -5.13
N ILE A 342 -8.38 7.98 -4.14
CA ILE A 342 -7.98 7.66 -2.76
C ILE A 342 -9.19 7.90 -1.86
N PHE A 343 -9.42 6.97 -0.94
CA PHE A 343 -10.52 7.03 0.02
C PHE A 343 -9.97 7.47 1.38
N PHE A 344 -10.70 8.38 2.01
CA PHE A 344 -10.37 8.91 3.33
C PHE A 344 -11.53 8.71 4.29
N LYS A 345 -11.22 8.51 5.56
CA LYS A 345 -12.23 8.45 6.60
C LYS A 345 -12.96 9.80 6.69
N GLY A 346 -14.29 9.74 6.68
CA GLY A 346 -15.15 10.91 6.91
C GLY A 346 -15.30 11.22 8.41
N ASN A 347 -16.47 11.73 8.79
CA ASN A 347 -16.76 11.98 10.20
C ASN A 347 -16.93 10.67 10.98
N GLU A 348 -16.38 10.61 12.19
CA GLU A 348 -16.31 9.36 12.97
C GLU A 348 -17.67 8.77 13.35
N LYS A 349 -18.76 9.55 13.22
CA LYS A 349 -20.09 9.23 13.72
C LYS A 349 -21.08 8.75 12.65
N ASP A 350 -20.75 8.84 11.36
CA ASP A 350 -21.69 8.47 10.29
C ASP A 350 -21.17 7.41 9.31
N GLY A 351 -19.93 6.93 9.50
CA GLY A 351 -19.32 5.86 8.70
C GLY A 351 -19.20 6.18 7.21
N LYS A 352 -19.29 7.46 6.85
CA LYS A 352 -19.12 7.91 5.49
C LYS A 352 -17.64 8.07 5.14
N VAL A 353 -17.36 8.04 3.84
CA VAL A 353 -16.01 8.06 3.28
C VAL A 353 -15.91 9.18 2.26
N ALA A 354 -14.84 9.96 2.31
CA ALA A 354 -14.54 10.96 1.30
C ALA A 354 -13.71 10.33 0.15
N ARG A 355 -13.98 10.77 -1.07
CA ARG A 355 -13.25 10.33 -2.27
C ARG A 355 -12.34 11.45 -2.75
N PHE A 356 -11.07 11.18 -3.00
CA PHE A 356 -10.15 12.12 -3.61
C PHE A 356 -9.73 11.61 -4.99
N ASP A 357 -9.90 12.42 -6.03
CA ASP A 357 -9.48 12.07 -7.40
C ASP A 357 -8.17 12.80 -7.75
N LEU A 358 -7.11 12.03 -7.98
CA LEU A 358 -5.78 12.57 -8.31
C LEU A 358 -5.74 13.34 -9.64
N THR A 359 -6.67 13.09 -10.54
CA THR A 359 -6.75 13.77 -11.84
C THR A 359 -7.31 15.17 -11.68
N SER A 360 -8.35 15.32 -10.87
CA SER A 360 -8.98 16.62 -10.60
C SER A 360 -8.22 17.39 -9.50
N GLY A 361 -7.52 16.67 -8.61
CA GLY A 361 -6.95 17.24 -7.39
C GLY A 361 -8.02 17.69 -6.40
N MET A 362 -9.25 17.20 -6.56
CA MET A 362 -10.41 17.60 -5.77
C MET A 362 -10.94 16.43 -4.95
N ILE A 363 -11.47 16.77 -3.79
CA ILE A 363 -12.30 15.86 -3.01
C ILE A 363 -13.68 15.84 -3.66
N GLU A 364 -14.09 14.67 -4.09
CA GLU A 364 -15.44 14.38 -4.57
C GLU A 364 -16.29 13.79 -3.45
N ARG A 365 -17.60 14.04 -3.54
CA ARG A 365 -18.73 13.41 -2.82
C ARG A 365 -18.37 12.49 -1.65
N VAL A 366 -18.88 12.84 -0.46
CA VAL A 366 -18.95 11.91 0.66
C VAL A 366 -19.86 10.73 0.29
N ILE A 367 -19.32 9.52 0.29
CA ILE A 367 -20.03 8.27 -0.01
C ILE A 367 -20.51 7.68 1.31
N ASP A 368 -21.81 7.39 1.36
CA ASP A 368 -22.41 6.64 2.45
C ASP A 368 -22.55 5.17 2.03
N PHE A 369 -21.75 4.31 2.66
CA PHE A 369 -21.79 2.86 2.42
C PHE A 369 -22.82 2.16 3.33
N GLY A 370 -23.60 2.90 4.11
CA GLY A 370 -24.50 2.35 5.13
C GLY A 370 -23.77 1.75 6.32
N ALA A 371 -22.45 1.96 6.42
CA ALA A 371 -21.67 1.60 7.58
C ALA A 371 -22.12 2.51 8.73
N LYS A 372 -22.95 2.00 9.64
CA LYS A 372 -23.43 2.75 10.81
C LYS A 372 -22.31 3.09 11.82
N GLU A 373 -21.08 2.67 11.52
CA GLU A 373 -19.87 2.77 12.33
C GLU A 373 -18.67 3.08 11.43
N ASN A 374 -17.54 3.42 12.06
CA ASN A 374 -16.33 3.84 11.36
C ASN A 374 -15.65 2.73 10.55
N ILE A 375 -15.36 3.03 9.28
CA ILE A 375 -14.56 2.19 8.38
C ILE A 375 -13.07 2.47 8.64
N GLN A 376 -12.32 1.42 8.98
CA GLN A 376 -10.88 1.51 9.27
C GLN A 376 -10.03 1.31 8.01
N GLN A 377 -10.49 0.44 7.11
CA GLN A 377 -9.76 0.06 5.89
C GLN A 377 -10.75 -0.40 4.83
N ILE A 378 -10.45 -0.11 3.56
CA ILE A 378 -11.17 -0.66 2.41
C ILE A 378 -10.18 -1.45 1.57
N VAL A 379 -10.51 -2.72 1.29
CA VAL A 379 -9.68 -3.56 0.44
C VAL A 379 -10.44 -3.89 -0.84
N PHE A 380 -9.80 -3.58 -1.97
CA PHE A 380 -10.27 -3.96 -3.30
C PHE A 380 -9.68 -5.33 -3.61
N TYR A 381 -10.52 -6.30 -3.95
CA TYR A 381 -10.06 -7.62 -4.41
C TYR A 381 -10.73 -7.97 -5.73
N LYS A 382 -9.98 -8.62 -6.62
CA LYS A 382 -10.51 -9.18 -7.86
C LYS A 382 -11.08 -10.56 -7.56
N GLU A 383 -12.22 -10.89 -8.13
CA GLU A 383 -12.75 -12.25 -7.99
C GLU A 383 -11.84 -13.29 -8.67
N THR A 384 -11.60 -14.42 -7.99
CA THR A 384 -10.72 -15.49 -8.49
C THR A 384 -11.15 -16.89 -8.05
N ASP A 385 -10.82 -17.89 -8.86
CA ASP A 385 -10.99 -19.31 -8.55
C ASP A 385 -9.81 -19.92 -7.77
N GLN A 386 -8.98 -19.08 -7.11
CA GLN A 386 -7.82 -19.56 -6.36
C GLN A 386 -8.25 -20.51 -5.25
N ILE A 387 -7.64 -21.71 -5.24
CA ILE A 387 -7.92 -22.74 -4.25
C ILE A 387 -6.83 -22.73 -3.17
N LEU A 388 -7.23 -22.46 -1.92
CA LEU A 388 -6.36 -22.38 -0.75
C LEU A 388 -6.15 -23.74 -0.06
N SER A 389 -6.99 -24.74 -0.30
CA SER A 389 -6.86 -26.08 0.26
C SER A 389 -6.34 -27.10 -0.77
N LYS A 390 -5.31 -27.87 -0.41
CA LYS A 390 -5.06 -29.14 -1.08
C LYS A 390 -6.07 -30.15 -0.54
N LYS A 391 -7.03 -30.59 -1.35
CA LYS A 391 -7.77 -31.85 -1.08
C LYS A 391 -6.72 -32.95 -0.90
N ARG A 392 -6.49 -33.42 0.33
CA ARG A 392 -5.78 -34.68 0.55
C ARG A 392 -6.60 -35.75 -0.17
N LYS A 393 -6.14 -36.25 -1.31
CA LYS A 393 -6.60 -37.55 -1.81
C LYS A 393 -6.17 -38.56 -0.75
N SER A 394 -7.09 -38.95 0.13
CA SER A 394 -6.91 -40.14 0.96
C SER A 394 -6.83 -41.32 -0.01
N THR A 395 -5.60 -41.71 -0.35
CA THR A 395 -5.37 -43.04 -0.90
C THR A 395 -5.45 -44.00 0.27
N HIS A 396 -6.68 -44.35 0.67
CA HIS A 396 -6.90 -45.60 1.36
C HIS A 396 -6.57 -46.71 0.36
N ARG A 397 -5.34 -47.21 0.42
CA ARG A 397 -5.06 -48.58 -0.01
C ARG A 397 -5.67 -49.47 1.07
N HIS A 398 -6.74 -50.17 0.70
CA HIS A 398 -7.25 -51.33 1.40
C HIS A 398 -6.25 -52.47 1.34
#